data_AF-A0AA35JBT7-F1
#
_entry.id   AF-A0AA35JBT7-F1
#
_cell.length_a   1.000
_cell.length_b   1.000
_cell.length_c   1.000
_cell.angle_alpha   90.00
_cell.angle_beta   90.00
_cell.angle_gamma   90.00
#
_symmetry.space_group_name_H-M   'P 1'
#
loop_
_entity.id
_entity.type
_entity.pdbx_description
1 polymer ?
#
loop_
_entity_poly.entity_id
_entity_poly.type
_entity_poly.pdbx_seq_one_letter_code
_entity_poly.pdbx_strand_id
1 'polypeptide(L)'
;MCEHQLTQEDLEFDKKHIWHPYTSIITPLKVYPVSKAEGSYLYLDDGSKVVDGMASWWCVQQGYNNPRLNAAAISQINKMSHVMFGGITHKPAIDFCRKLLSLLPDDLECALLADSGSISVDIAMKMALRYHNSLGYTSKKRFLTIKKGYHGDAFGAVSVCDPVNSRHSAYNGFLAENIFCKAPEIRFDCSEEDVEQLVEELDVKPFARLIGDNHNEISGVVMESIVQGAGGLRMYHPYFLKRVRELCCEFNILLILDEVAVGLGRTGMLFGFEHAGT
;
A
#
# COMPACT_ATOMS: atom_id res chain seq x y z
N MET A 1 -29.80 -11.41 -24.89
CA MET A 1 -28.99 -10.35 -24.26
C MET A 1 -27.75 -10.23 -25.12
N CYS A 2 -27.48 -9.08 -25.75
CA CYS A 2 -26.26 -8.91 -26.53
C CYS A 2 -25.05 -9.10 -25.62
N GLU A 3 -24.26 -10.15 -25.86
CA GLU A 3 -22.88 -10.18 -25.41
C GLU A 3 -22.17 -9.07 -26.17
N HIS A 4 -21.93 -7.94 -25.52
CA HIS A 4 -21.14 -6.86 -26.10
C HIS A 4 -19.67 -7.29 -26.11
N GLN A 5 -19.30 -8.10 -27.09
CA GLN A 5 -17.89 -8.29 -27.45
C GLN A 5 -17.31 -6.97 -27.94
N LEU A 6 -16.08 -6.65 -27.54
CA LEU A 6 -15.41 -5.43 -27.96
C LEU A 6 -15.18 -5.47 -29.48
N THR A 7 -15.56 -4.41 -30.18
CA THR A 7 -15.31 -4.28 -31.62
C THR A 7 -13.91 -3.74 -31.87
N GLN A 8 -13.41 -3.87 -33.11
CA GLN A 8 -12.15 -3.22 -33.48
C GLN A 8 -12.23 -1.69 -33.34
N GLU A 9 -13.41 -1.10 -33.58
CA GLU A 9 -13.63 0.34 -33.40
C GLU A 9 -13.47 0.75 -31.92
N ASP A 10 -13.97 -0.06 -30.99
CA ASP A 10 -13.79 0.17 -29.55
C ASP A 10 -12.31 0.11 -29.15
N LEU A 11 -11.53 -0.81 -29.73
CA LEU A 11 -10.10 -0.94 -29.43
C LEU A 11 -9.27 0.21 -30.01
N GLU A 12 -9.60 0.69 -31.21
CA GLU A 12 -8.98 1.89 -31.74
C GLU A 12 -9.37 3.14 -30.95
N PHE A 13 -10.62 3.20 -30.46
CA PHE A 13 -11.06 4.26 -29.56
C PHE A 13 -10.28 4.23 -28.25
N ASP A 14 -10.22 3.08 -27.57
CA ASP A 14 -9.47 2.89 -26.33
C ASP A 14 -8.01 3.33 -26.49
N LYS A 15 -7.33 2.80 -27.50
CA LYS A 15 -5.93 3.12 -27.82
C LYS A 15 -5.70 4.62 -28.01
N LYS A 16 -6.67 5.33 -28.60
CA LYS A 16 -6.52 6.75 -28.94
C LYS A 16 -6.97 7.69 -27.84
N HIS A 17 -7.91 7.27 -27.00
CA HIS A 17 -8.66 8.18 -26.12
C HIS A 17 -8.60 7.82 -24.64
N ILE A 18 -8.21 6.59 -24.28
CA ILE A 18 -8.12 6.15 -22.89
C ILE A 18 -6.67 6.14 -22.46
N TRP A 19 -6.33 7.00 -21.50
CA TRP A 19 -4.99 7.01 -20.91
C TRP A 19 -4.93 5.99 -19.79
N HIS A 20 -4.40 4.80 -20.11
CA HIS A 20 -4.22 3.74 -19.13
C HIS A 20 -3.10 4.06 -18.13
N PRO A 21 -3.23 3.61 -16.87
CA PRO A 21 -2.16 3.74 -15.88
C PRO A 21 -0.90 3.00 -16.34
N TYR A 22 0.27 3.56 -16.00
CA TYR A 22 1.59 3.00 -16.33
C TYR A 22 1.81 2.70 -17.83
N THR A 23 1.15 3.45 -18.73
CA THR A 23 1.36 3.37 -20.18
C THR A 23 1.71 4.72 -20.79
N SER A 24 2.33 4.69 -21.97
CA SER A 24 2.57 5.89 -22.78
C SER A 24 1.30 6.29 -23.53
N ILE A 25 0.94 7.57 -23.49
CA ILE A 25 -0.19 8.09 -24.29
C ILE A 25 0.12 8.10 -25.79
N ILE A 26 1.39 8.21 -26.17
CA ILE A 26 1.83 8.28 -27.57
C ILE A 26 1.98 6.88 -28.16
N THR A 27 2.50 5.95 -27.36
CA THR A 27 2.78 4.58 -27.75
C THR A 27 2.18 3.63 -26.69
N PRO A 28 0.84 3.55 -26.60
CA PRO A 28 0.19 2.75 -25.58
C PRO A 28 0.51 1.26 -25.77
N LEU A 29 0.52 0.54 -24.65
CA LEU A 29 0.68 -0.91 -24.65
C LEU A 29 -0.52 -1.59 -25.32
N LYS A 30 -0.31 -2.82 -25.80
CA LYS A 30 -1.40 -3.66 -26.28
C LYS A 30 -2.34 -3.97 -25.12
N VAL A 31 -3.64 -3.68 -25.32
CA VAL A 31 -4.71 -4.12 -24.43
C VAL A 31 -5.23 -5.49 -24.83
N TYR A 32 -5.69 -6.25 -23.84
CA TYR A 32 -6.27 -7.58 -24.03
C TYR A 32 -7.74 -7.53 -23.59
N PRO A 33 -8.71 -7.61 -24.52
CA PRO A 33 -10.14 -7.61 -24.20
C PRO A 33 -10.49 -8.76 -23.25
N VAL A 34 -11.11 -8.44 -22.11
CA VAL A 34 -11.60 -9.42 -21.13
C VAL A 34 -13.12 -9.43 -21.16
N SER A 35 -13.72 -10.55 -21.59
CA SER A 35 -15.19 -10.73 -21.65
C SER A 35 -15.78 -11.17 -20.32
N LYS A 36 -15.01 -11.93 -19.53
CA LYS A 36 -15.46 -12.53 -18.27
C LYS A 36 -14.29 -12.76 -17.33
N ALA A 37 -14.54 -12.70 -16.03
CA ALA A 37 -13.60 -13.12 -15.00
C ALA A 37 -14.31 -14.00 -13.96
N GLU A 38 -13.69 -15.09 -13.54
CA GLU A 38 -14.26 -16.03 -12.55
C GLU A 38 -13.16 -16.77 -11.80
N GLY A 39 -13.26 -16.85 -10.47
CA GLY A 39 -12.23 -17.49 -9.64
C GLY A 39 -10.90 -16.75 -9.79
N SER A 40 -9.86 -17.44 -10.26
CA SER A 40 -8.54 -16.83 -10.55
C SER A 40 -8.29 -16.65 -12.05
N TYR A 41 -9.34 -16.66 -12.87
CA TYR A 41 -9.22 -16.65 -14.32
C TYR A 41 -9.84 -15.41 -14.96
N LEU A 42 -9.16 -14.94 -16.01
CA LEU A 42 -9.70 -14.01 -17.00
C LEU A 42 -10.00 -14.78 -18.28
N TYR A 43 -11.12 -14.48 -18.91
CA TYR A 43 -11.56 -15.01 -20.19
C TYR A 43 -11.49 -13.87 -21.19
N LEU A 44 -10.70 -14.04 -22.24
CA LEU A 44 -10.51 -13.03 -23.28
C LEU A 44 -11.55 -13.18 -24.39
N ASP A 45 -11.76 -12.12 -25.17
CA ASP A 45 -12.73 -12.15 -26.29
C ASP A 45 -12.34 -13.13 -27.39
N ASP A 46 -11.06 -13.49 -27.51
CA ASP A 46 -10.57 -14.52 -28.43
C ASP A 46 -10.85 -15.96 -27.94
N GLY A 47 -11.52 -16.12 -26.80
CA GLY A 47 -11.84 -17.40 -26.16
C GLY A 47 -10.75 -17.94 -25.25
N SER A 48 -9.59 -17.28 -25.17
CA SER A 48 -8.51 -17.69 -24.28
C SER A 48 -8.91 -17.57 -22.81
N LYS A 49 -8.52 -18.57 -22.02
CA LYS A 49 -8.66 -18.55 -20.56
C LYS A 49 -7.26 -18.43 -19.95
N VAL A 50 -7.00 -17.35 -19.23
CA VAL A 50 -5.71 -17.08 -18.61
C VAL A 50 -5.83 -17.06 -17.09
N VAL A 51 -4.80 -17.54 -16.40
CA VAL A 51 -4.67 -17.39 -14.95
C VAL A 51 -4.20 -15.96 -14.67
N ASP A 52 -4.91 -15.21 -13.84
CA ASP A 52 -4.38 -13.94 -13.32
C ASP A 52 -3.40 -14.25 -12.18
N GLY A 53 -2.12 -14.35 -12.52
CA GLY A 53 -1.04 -14.56 -11.56
C GLY A 53 -0.74 -13.35 -10.67
N MET A 54 -1.35 -12.19 -10.93
CA MET A 54 -1.16 -10.95 -10.19
C MET A 54 -2.36 -10.56 -9.35
N ALA A 55 -3.51 -11.25 -9.50
CA ALA A 55 -4.78 -10.91 -8.85
C ALA A 55 -5.16 -9.43 -9.03
N SER A 56 -5.04 -8.92 -10.27
CA SER A 56 -5.24 -7.53 -10.67
C SER A 56 -4.58 -6.54 -9.72
N TRP A 57 -3.24 -6.56 -9.70
CA TRP A 57 -2.42 -5.75 -8.78
C TRP A 57 -2.70 -6.06 -7.31
N TRP A 58 -2.65 -7.35 -6.99
CA TRP A 58 -2.63 -7.90 -5.63
C TRP A 58 -3.91 -7.69 -4.82
N CYS A 59 -5.00 -7.22 -5.43
CA CYS A 59 -6.23 -6.88 -4.69
C CYS A 59 -7.32 -7.96 -4.74
N VAL A 60 -7.35 -8.81 -5.77
CA VAL A 60 -8.45 -9.80 -5.97
C VAL A 60 -8.19 -11.07 -5.16
N GLN A 61 -8.13 -10.93 -3.83
CA GLN A 61 -7.86 -12.04 -2.90
C GLN A 61 -8.96 -13.11 -2.88
N GLN A 62 -10.22 -12.72 -3.07
CA GLN A 62 -11.40 -13.62 -2.97
C GLN A 62 -11.85 -14.19 -4.32
N GLY A 63 -11.05 -13.97 -5.37
CA GLY A 63 -11.37 -14.32 -6.75
C GLY A 63 -12.42 -13.43 -7.40
N TYR A 64 -12.47 -13.46 -8.73
CA TYR A 64 -13.43 -12.75 -9.55
C TYR A 64 -14.82 -13.39 -9.46
N ASN A 65 -15.85 -12.54 -9.66
CA ASN A 65 -17.26 -12.94 -9.72
C ASN A 65 -17.71 -13.75 -8.50
N ASN A 66 -17.22 -13.38 -7.30
CA ASN A 66 -17.60 -14.03 -6.06
C ASN A 66 -19.10 -13.79 -5.77
N PRO A 67 -19.95 -14.83 -5.73
CA PRO A 67 -21.40 -14.66 -5.64
C PRO A 67 -21.84 -13.96 -4.35
N ARG A 68 -21.09 -14.16 -3.26
CA ARG A 68 -21.38 -13.50 -1.97
C ARG A 68 -21.09 -12.00 -2.04
N LEU A 69 -19.96 -11.60 -2.64
CA LEU A 69 -19.59 -10.19 -2.79
C LEU A 69 -20.55 -9.47 -3.74
N ASN A 70 -20.88 -10.08 -4.88
CA ASN A 70 -21.82 -9.53 -5.84
C ASN A 70 -23.21 -9.34 -5.23
N ALA A 71 -23.72 -10.35 -4.49
CA ALA A 71 -25.01 -10.24 -3.80
C ALA A 71 -25.01 -9.11 -2.75
N ALA A 72 -23.92 -8.94 -2.00
CA ALA A 72 -23.78 -7.86 -1.02
C ALA A 72 -23.79 -6.47 -1.69
N ALA A 73 -23.06 -6.31 -2.80
CA ALA A 73 -23.02 -5.06 -3.57
C ALA A 73 -24.40 -4.71 -4.15
N ILE A 74 -25.08 -5.66 -4.79
CA ILE A 74 -26.44 -5.49 -5.35
C ILE A 74 -27.44 -5.15 -4.23
N SER A 75 -27.36 -5.84 -3.08
CA SER A 75 -28.25 -5.55 -1.97
C SER A 75 -28.06 -4.15 -1.41
N GLN A 76 -26.82 -3.64 -1.38
CA GLN A 76 -26.53 -2.32 -0.84
C GLN A 76 -26.93 -1.22 -1.82
N ILE A 77 -26.63 -1.36 -3.12
CA ILE A 77 -26.94 -0.34 -4.13
C ILE A 77 -28.45 -0.11 -4.29
N ASN A 78 -29.26 -1.16 -4.09
CA ASN A 78 -30.73 -1.07 -4.06
C ASN A 78 -31.27 -0.26 -2.87
N LYS A 79 -30.47 -0.05 -1.82
CA LYS A 79 -30.81 0.83 -0.69
C LYS A 79 -30.29 2.25 -0.92
N MET A 80 -29.00 2.36 -1.25
CA MET A 80 -28.34 3.62 -1.59
C MET A 80 -26.97 3.35 -2.23
N SER A 81 -26.59 4.19 -3.19
CA SER A 81 -25.27 4.15 -3.83
C SER A 81 -24.19 4.84 -3.00
N HIS A 82 -24.50 6.00 -2.40
CA HIS A 82 -23.54 6.81 -1.64
C HIS A 82 -24.25 7.86 -0.75
N VAL A 83 -23.69 8.12 0.43
CA VAL A 83 -24.03 9.27 1.29
C VAL A 83 -22.75 9.85 1.87
N MET A 84 -22.70 11.17 2.07
CA MET A 84 -21.52 11.83 2.66
C MET A 84 -21.30 11.38 4.11
N PHE A 85 -20.05 11.33 4.57
CA PHE A 85 -19.70 10.94 5.96
C PHE A 85 -19.58 12.14 6.93
N GLY A 86 -19.92 13.35 6.48
CA GLY A 86 -19.94 14.56 7.29
C GLY A 86 -21.25 14.68 8.07
N GLY A 87 -21.34 14.04 9.24
CA GLY A 87 -22.53 14.08 10.10
C GLY A 87 -23.63 13.07 9.73
N ILE A 88 -23.39 12.19 8.75
CA ILE A 88 -24.28 11.10 8.35
C ILE A 88 -23.47 9.79 8.43
N THR A 89 -24.14 8.69 8.77
CA THR A 89 -23.51 7.37 8.86
C THR A 89 -24.44 6.28 8.32
N HIS A 90 -23.92 5.06 8.20
CA HIS A 90 -24.68 3.90 7.79
C HIS A 90 -24.12 2.61 8.37
N LYS A 91 -25.01 1.63 8.54
CA LYS A 91 -24.70 0.34 9.16
C LYS A 91 -23.51 -0.40 8.53
N PRO A 92 -23.35 -0.46 7.18
CA PRO A 92 -22.19 -1.10 6.57
C PRO A 92 -20.83 -0.54 7.02
N ALA A 93 -20.69 0.79 7.16
CA ALA A 93 -19.43 1.38 7.59
C ALA A 93 -19.12 1.05 9.06
N ILE A 94 -20.14 1.10 9.93
CA ILE A 94 -20.00 0.74 11.35
C ILE A 94 -19.58 -0.74 11.47
N ASP A 95 -20.25 -1.63 10.73
CA ASP A 95 -19.96 -3.07 10.78
C ASP A 95 -18.57 -3.39 10.23
N PHE A 96 -18.19 -2.74 9.14
CA PHE A 96 -16.86 -2.87 8.57
C PHE A 96 -15.79 -2.41 9.57
N CYS A 97 -15.89 -1.19 10.12
CA CYS A 97 -14.91 -0.69 11.08
C CYS A 97 -14.85 -1.57 12.34
N ARG A 98 -15.99 -2.02 12.87
CA ARG A 98 -16.03 -2.94 14.01
C ARG A 98 -15.31 -4.25 13.69
N LYS A 99 -15.55 -4.81 12.49
CA LYS A 99 -14.90 -6.05 12.08
C LYS A 99 -13.40 -5.83 11.88
N LEU A 100 -13.00 -4.74 11.24
CA LEU A 100 -11.59 -4.39 11.03
C LEU A 100 -10.85 -4.25 12.36
N LEU A 101 -11.37 -3.46 13.29
CA LEU A 101 -10.76 -3.26 14.60
C LEU A 101 -10.68 -4.57 15.40
N SER A 102 -11.67 -5.47 15.28
CA SER A 102 -11.60 -6.79 15.93
C SER A 102 -10.53 -7.74 15.39
N LEU A 103 -9.88 -7.38 14.28
CA LEU A 103 -8.79 -8.14 13.66
C LEU A 103 -7.42 -7.52 13.93
N LEU A 104 -7.38 -6.28 14.42
CA LEU A 104 -6.15 -5.55 14.69
C LEU A 104 -5.75 -5.70 16.17
N PRO A 105 -4.49 -5.44 16.52
CA PRO A 105 -4.07 -5.30 17.91
C PRO A 105 -4.86 -4.21 18.66
N ASP A 106 -5.02 -4.37 19.97
CA ASP A 106 -5.85 -3.50 20.81
C ASP A 106 -5.36 -2.03 20.84
N ASP A 107 -4.10 -1.76 20.49
CA ASP A 107 -3.55 -0.40 20.42
C ASP A 107 -3.93 0.37 19.14
N LEU A 108 -4.58 -0.30 18.17
CA LEU A 108 -5.16 0.32 16.98
C LEU A 108 -6.67 0.47 17.11
N GLU A 109 -7.11 1.55 17.75
CA GLU A 109 -8.49 1.72 18.24
C GLU A 109 -9.45 2.42 17.25
N CYS A 110 -8.90 3.07 16.21
CA CYS A 110 -9.67 3.95 15.34
C CYS A 110 -9.44 3.65 13.85
N ALA A 111 -10.50 3.75 13.06
CA ALA A 111 -10.45 3.56 11.60
C ALA A 111 -10.97 4.80 10.87
N LEU A 112 -10.21 5.22 9.84
CA LEU A 112 -10.63 6.21 8.87
C LEU A 112 -10.69 5.54 7.50
N LEU A 113 -11.82 5.72 6.80
CA LEU A 113 -12.05 5.10 5.49
C LEU A 113 -11.57 6.02 4.37
N ALA A 114 -10.79 5.46 3.44
CA ALA A 114 -10.35 6.10 2.21
C ALA A 114 -10.63 5.17 1.02
N ASP A 115 -10.64 5.74 -0.19
CA ASP A 115 -10.96 5.06 -1.44
C ASP A 115 -9.75 4.40 -2.13
N SER A 116 -8.54 4.72 -1.69
CA SER A 116 -7.31 4.14 -2.25
C SER A 116 -6.16 4.11 -1.24
N GLY A 117 -5.19 3.22 -1.47
CA GLY A 117 -3.98 3.12 -0.64
C GLY A 117 -3.17 4.43 -0.61
N SER A 118 -3.04 5.10 -1.76
CA SER A 118 -2.34 6.40 -1.85
C SER A 118 -2.95 7.44 -0.90
N ILE A 119 -4.28 7.53 -0.87
CA ILE A 119 -4.99 8.48 0.00
C ILE A 119 -4.90 8.05 1.47
N SER A 120 -4.93 6.75 1.78
CA SER A 120 -4.70 6.25 3.13
C SER A 120 -3.33 6.67 3.67
N VAL A 121 -2.26 6.54 2.86
CA VAL A 121 -0.91 6.97 3.25
C VAL A 121 -0.83 8.49 3.44
N ASP A 122 -1.38 9.28 2.52
CA ASP A 122 -1.45 10.74 2.65
C ASP A 122 -2.14 11.16 3.97
N ILE A 123 -3.24 10.48 4.33
CA ILE A 123 -3.97 10.75 5.56
C ILE A 123 -3.12 10.37 6.78
N ALA A 124 -2.47 9.20 6.78
CA ALA A 124 -1.59 8.77 7.86
C ALA A 124 -0.44 9.77 8.08
N MET A 125 0.20 10.23 7.00
CA MET A 125 1.24 11.27 7.05
C MET A 125 0.69 12.58 7.63
N LYS A 126 -0.49 13.03 7.18
CA LYS A 126 -1.14 14.23 7.73
C LYS A 126 -1.45 14.08 9.21
N MET A 127 -1.89 12.89 9.65
CA MET A 127 -2.16 12.60 11.06
C MET A 127 -0.87 12.67 11.89
N ALA A 128 0.24 12.12 11.39
CA ALA A 128 1.52 12.16 12.09
C ALA A 128 2.04 13.61 12.29
N LEU A 129 1.98 14.42 11.23
CA LEU A 129 2.34 15.84 11.28
C LEU A 129 1.46 16.59 12.29
N ARG A 130 0.14 16.33 12.29
CA ARG A 130 -0.81 16.97 13.19
C ARG A 130 -0.60 16.56 14.64
N TYR A 131 -0.32 15.28 14.90
CA TYR A 131 -0.02 14.76 16.22
C TYR A 131 1.17 15.51 16.83
N HIS A 132 2.32 15.52 16.15
CA HIS A 132 3.51 16.21 16.65
C HIS A 132 3.33 17.72 16.76
N ASN A 133 2.65 18.36 15.80
CA ASN A 133 2.33 19.77 15.88
C ASN A 133 1.44 20.11 17.10
N SER A 134 0.45 19.28 17.41
CA SER A 134 -0.44 19.47 18.57
C SER A 134 0.28 19.36 19.91
N LEU A 135 1.39 18.61 19.96
CA LEU A 135 2.27 18.49 21.12
C LEU A 135 3.38 19.57 21.17
N GLY A 136 3.39 20.51 20.21
CA GLY A 136 4.38 21.60 20.15
C GLY A 136 5.66 21.27 19.37
N TYR A 137 5.82 20.06 18.85
CA TYR A 137 6.98 19.66 18.03
C TYR A 137 6.83 20.16 16.58
N THR A 138 7.01 21.46 16.38
CA THR A 138 6.80 22.12 15.07
C THR A 138 7.90 21.86 14.03
N SER A 139 9.05 21.32 14.44
CA SER A 139 10.15 20.93 13.54
C SER A 139 9.95 19.55 12.90
N LYS A 140 9.15 18.66 13.53
CA LYS A 140 8.88 17.30 13.04
C LYS A 140 7.97 17.31 11.81
N LYS A 141 8.56 17.53 10.64
CA LYS A 141 7.88 17.78 9.36
C LYS A 141 8.24 16.82 8.23
N ARG A 142 9.25 15.98 8.44
CA ARG A 142 9.79 15.06 7.42
C ARG A 142 9.43 13.63 7.77
N PHE A 143 9.50 12.76 6.78
CA PHE A 143 9.34 11.33 6.95
C PHE A 143 10.64 10.60 6.67
N LEU A 144 10.85 9.48 7.36
CA LEU A 144 11.91 8.53 7.05
C LEU A 144 11.27 7.31 6.38
N THR A 145 11.84 6.87 5.26
CA THR A 145 11.39 5.69 4.52
C THR A 145 12.61 4.91 4.01
N ILE A 146 12.39 3.73 3.45
CA ILE A 146 13.40 2.87 2.84
C ILE A 146 13.31 2.92 1.32
N LYS A 147 14.46 2.90 0.64
CA LYS A 147 14.52 2.72 -0.82
C LYS A 147 13.82 1.42 -1.22
N LYS A 148 13.35 1.37 -2.47
CA LYS A 148 12.51 0.32 -3.08
C LYS A 148 11.09 0.22 -2.50
N GLY A 149 10.67 1.15 -1.64
CA GLY A 149 9.29 1.25 -1.19
C GLY A 149 8.35 1.87 -2.23
N TYR A 150 7.09 1.44 -2.22
CA TYR A 150 5.99 2.05 -2.96
C TYR A 150 4.77 2.22 -2.07
N HIS A 151 4.26 3.45 -2.02
CA HIS A 151 3.16 3.85 -1.15
C HIS A 151 1.99 4.50 -1.91
N GLY A 152 2.08 4.56 -3.24
CA GLY A 152 1.03 5.11 -4.09
C GLY A 152 1.50 6.19 -5.07
N ASP A 153 0.53 6.80 -5.73
CA ASP A 153 0.72 7.79 -6.81
C ASP A 153 0.15 9.19 -6.49
N ALA A 154 -0.49 9.38 -5.33
CA ALA A 154 -0.81 10.72 -4.82
C ALA A 154 0.49 11.46 -4.45
N PHE A 155 0.56 12.78 -4.58
CA PHE A 155 1.83 13.51 -4.37
C PHE A 155 2.45 13.31 -2.98
N GLY A 156 1.65 13.17 -1.91
CA GLY A 156 2.16 12.85 -0.58
C GLY A 156 2.81 11.47 -0.55
N ALA A 157 2.06 10.44 -0.96
CA ALA A 157 2.50 9.06 -1.08
C ALA A 157 3.74 8.92 -1.97
N VAL A 158 3.77 9.57 -3.14
CA VAL A 158 4.92 9.57 -4.04
C VAL A 158 6.15 10.16 -3.35
N SER A 159 6.01 11.18 -2.49
CA SER A 159 7.14 11.78 -1.77
C SER A 159 7.85 10.83 -0.79
N VAL A 160 7.23 9.69 -0.46
CA VAL A 160 7.83 8.62 0.37
C VAL A 160 8.09 7.33 -0.42
N CYS A 161 7.87 7.31 -1.73
CA CYS A 161 8.25 6.21 -2.63
C CYS A 161 9.74 6.29 -3.03
N ASP A 162 10.32 5.18 -3.51
CA ASP A 162 11.70 5.12 -4.01
C ASP A 162 12.00 6.27 -5.00
N PRO A 163 12.99 7.14 -4.75
CA PRO A 163 13.24 8.32 -5.57
C PRO A 163 13.79 8.01 -6.97
N VAL A 164 14.34 6.80 -7.17
CA VAL A 164 14.99 6.36 -8.42
C VAL A 164 14.04 5.49 -9.25
N ASN A 165 13.43 4.49 -8.63
CA ASN A 165 12.63 3.48 -9.34
C ASN A 165 11.15 3.83 -9.48
N SER A 166 10.67 4.88 -8.81
CA SER A 166 9.29 5.36 -8.94
C SER A 166 9.20 6.60 -9.84
N ARG A 167 7.97 7.08 -10.05
CA ARG A 167 7.70 8.36 -10.73
C ARG A 167 8.21 9.58 -9.94
N HIS A 168 8.75 9.40 -8.74
CA HIS A 168 9.28 10.47 -7.89
C HIS A 168 10.27 11.40 -8.61
N SER A 169 11.18 10.85 -9.43
CA SER A 169 12.15 11.66 -10.18
C SER A 169 11.49 12.62 -11.19
N ALA A 170 10.36 12.24 -11.77
CA ALA A 170 9.60 13.06 -12.71
C ALA A 170 8.92 14.28 -12.04
N TYR A 171 8.77 14.25 -10.72
CA TYR A 171 8.14 15.32 -9.93
C TYR A 171 9.13 16.03 -8.98
N ASN A 172 10.44 15.86 -9.22
CA ASN A 172 11.46 16.49 -8.38
C ASN A 172 11.29 18.02 -8.34
N GLY A 173 11.43 18.62 -7.15
CA GLY A 173 11.17 20.04 -6.90
C GLY A 173 9.72 20.41 -6.58
N PHE A 174 8.76 19.50 -6.77
CA PHE A 174 7.37 19.67 -6.32
C PHE A 174 7.05 18.85 -5.07
N LEU A 175 7.68 17.68 -4.91
CA LEU A 175 7.48 16.78 -3.78
C LEU A 175 8.15 17.29 -2.50
N ALA A 176 7.60 16.91 -1.34
CA ALA A 176 8.23 17.17 -0.05
C ALA A 176 9.57 16.40 0.08
N GLU A 177 10.57 17.03 0.70
CA GLU A 177 11.90 16.43 0.90
C GLU A 177 11.93 15.53 2.14
N ASN A 178 11.88 14.21 1.90
CA ASN A 178 11.95 13.18 2.94
C ASN A 178 13.34 12.54 3.03
N ILE A 179 13.55 11.74 4.07
CA ILE A 179 14.81 11.03 4.34
C ILE A 179 14.67 9.59 3.86
N PHE A 180 15.67 9.11 3.13
CA PHE A 180 15.66 7.76 2.55
C PHE A 180 16.84 6.93 3.06
N CYS A 181 16.53 5.88 3.82
CA CYS A 181 17.49 4.82 4.13
C CYS A 181 17.65 3.89 2.92
N LYS A 182 18.76 3.15 2.85
CA LYS A 182 18.88 2.05 1.88
C LYS A 182 17.79 0.99 2.12
N ALA A 183 17.44 0.26 1.06
CA ALA A 183 16.56 -0.89 1.20
C ALA A 183 17.25 -1.95 2.06
N PRO A 184 16.53 -2.68 2.93
CA PRO A 184 17.11 -3.78 3.68
C PRO A 184 17.78 -4.81 2.77
N GLU A 185 18.95 -5.25 3.20
CA GLU A 185 19.79 -6.22 2.50
C GLU A 185 19.45 -7.65 2.92
N ILE A 186 19.21 -7.88 4.22
CA ILE A 186 18.94 -9.21 4.74
C ILE A 186 17.53 -9.65 4.40
N ARG A 187 17.43 -10.82 3.78
CA ARG A 187 16.20 -11.40 3.26
C ARG A 187 15.43 -12.13 4.34
N PHE A 188 14.12 -12.25 4.14
CA PHE A 188 13.21 -12.94 5.05
C PHE A 188 13.63 -14.39 5.34
N ASP A 189 14.14 -15.10 4.33
CA ASP A 189 14.53 -16.51 4.38
C ASP A 189 16.01 -16.74 4.74
N CYS A 190 16.72 -15.69 5.20
CA CYS A 190 18.09 -15.82 5.67
C CYS A 190 18.13 -16.75 6.88
N SER A 191 18.92 -17.83 6.77
CA SER A 191 19.02 -18.91 7.76
C SER A 191 20.39 -18.97 8.44
N GLU A 192 21.17 -17.90 8.36
CA GLU A 192 22.45 -17.78 9.07
C GLU A 192 22.23 -17.79 10.58
N GLU A 193 23.13 -18.45 11.33
CA GLU A 193 23.02 -18.62 12.78
C GLU A 193 22.97 -17.26 13.51
N ASP A 194 23.75 -16.28 13.04
CA ASP A 194 23.82 -14.93 13.61
C ASP A 194 22.99 -13.90 12.80
N VAL A 195 21.90 -14.34 12.14
CA VAL A 195 21.11 -13.47 11.23
C VAL A 195 20.67 -12.16 11.88
N GLU A 196 20.28 -12.15 13.15
CA GLU A 196 19.90 -10.92 13.86
C GLU A 196 21.08 -9.94 13.97
N GLN A 197 22.30 -10.42 14.21
CA GLN A 197 23.50 -9.59 14.22
C GLN A 197 23.80 -9.04 12.83
N LEU A 198 23.64 -9.84 11.77
CA LEU A 198 23.76 -9.35 10.39
C LEU A 198 22.75 -8.26 10.08
N VAL A 199 21.49 -8.43 10.50
CA VAL A 199 20.44 -7.41 10.36
C VAL A 199 20.80 -6.16 11.16
N GLU A 200 21.31 -6.28 12.38
CA GLU A 200 21.77 -5.13 13.17
C GLU A 200 22.84 -4.34 12.43
N GLU A 201 23.89 -5.01 11.95
CA GLU A 201 25.02 -4.35 11.29
C GLU A 201 24.65 -3.74 9.94
N LEU A 202 23.94 -4.49 9.11
CA LEU A 202 23.72 -4.13 7.72
C LEU A 202 22.46 -3.29 7.51
N ASP A 203 21.41 -3.49 8.30
CA ASP A 203 20.12 -2.83 8.07
C ASP A 203 19.75 -1.85 9.20
N VAL A 204 19.86 -2.26 10.47
CA VAL A 204 19.44 -1.42 11.61
C VAL A 204 20.40 -0.26 11.86
N LYS A 205 21.71 -0.49 11.92
CA LYS A 205 22.69 0.58 12.21
C LYS A 205 22.61 1.75 11.23
N PRO A 206 22.55 1.54 9.89
CA PRO A 206 22.36 2.63 8.94
C PRO A 206 21.05 3.39 9.16
N PHE A 207 19.96 2.67 9.48
CA PHE A 207 18.65 3.26 9.76
C PHE A 207 18.65 4.07 11.06
N ALA A 208 19.20 3.50 12.14
CA ALA A 208 19.35 4.13 13.44
C ALA A 208 20.22 5.38 13.38
N ARG A 209 21.27 5.39 12.57
CA ARG A 209 22.09 6.60 12.33
C ARG A 209 21.24 7.73 11.74
N LEU A 210 20.41 7.44 10.74
CA LEU A 210 19.53 8.46 10.14
C LEU A 210 18.52 9.00 11.15
N ILE A 211 17.97 8.14 12.01
CA ILE A 211 17.12 8.58 13.12
C ILE A 211 17.93 9.46 14.09
N GLY A 212 19.08 9.01 14.58
CA GLY A 212 19.90 9.77 15.52
C GLY A 212 20.31 11.15 15.00
N ASP A 213 20.65 11.25 13.71
CA ASP A 213 21.06 12.50 13.08
C ASP A 213 19.87 13.46 12.82
N ASN A 214 18.62 12.95 12.71
CA ASN A 214 17.48 13.74 12.19
C ASN A 214 16.19 13.65 13.02
N HIS A 215 16.15 12.96 14.17
CA HIS A 215 14.90 12.64 14.89
C HIS A 215 14.05 13.86 15.26
N ASN A 216 14.66 15.04 15.44
CA ASN A 216 13.96 16.29 15.74
C ASN A 216 13.15 16.83 14.55
N GLU A 217 13.41 16.33 13.34
CA GLU A 217 12.70 16.69 12.11
C GLU A 217 11.77 15.58 11.61
N ILE A 218 11.91 14.35 12.10
CA ILE A 218 11.13 13.20 11.66
C ILE A 218 9.81 13.13 12.42
N SER A 219 8.70 13.22 11.67
CA SER A 219 7.33 13.06 12.15
C SER A 219 6.90 11.60 12.16
N GLY A 220 7.33 10.83 11.16
CA GLY A 220 7.03 9.42 11.09
C GLY A 220 7.98 8.63 10.21
N VAL A 221 8.02 7.32 10.45
CA VAL A 221 8.57 6.33 9.53
C VAL A 221 7.42 5.75 8.70
N VAL A 222 7.58 5.68 7.38
CA VAL A 222 6.62 5.02 6.47
C VAL A 222 7.31 3.85 5.80
N MET A 223 6.72 2.65 5.89
CA MET A 223 7.27 1.45 5.23
C MET A 223 6.22 0.37 5.00
N GLU A 224 6.39 -0.40 3.92
CA GLU A 224 5.62 -1.62 3.67
C GLU A 224 6.02 -2.70 4.67
N SER A 225 5.05 -3.41 5.26
CA SER A 225 5.35 -4.48 6.21
C SER A 225 5.92 -5.71 5.50
N ILE A 226 7.17 -6.06 5.82
CA ILE A 226 7.92 -7.26 5.39
C ILE A 226 8.22 -7.34 3.90
N VAL A 227 7.26 -7.06 3.02
CA VAL A 227 7.37 -7.23 1.58
C VAL A 227 7.28 -5.87 0.90
N GLN A 228 8.37 -5.42 0.28
CA GLN A 228 8.33 -4.29 -0.65
C GLN A 228 7.81 -4.80 -2.00
N GLY A 229 6.51 -4.63 -2.24
CA GLY A 229 5.78 -5.20 -3.36
C GLY A 229 6.31 -4.70 -4.69
N ALA A 230 6.14 -3.40 -4.97
CA ALA A 230 6.52 -2.83 -6.26
C ALA A 230 8.04 -2.64 -6.38
N GLY A 231 8.76 -2.69 -5.25
CA GLY A 231 10.21 -2.80 -5.17
C GLY A 231 10.81 -4.12 -5.67
N GLY A 232 9.97 -5.02 -6.19
CA GLY A 232 10.36 -6.32 -6.74
C GLY A 232 10.13 -7.48 -5.78
N LEU A 233 8.99 -7.49 -5.06
CA LEU A 233 8.62 -8.51 -4.07
C LEU A 233 9.77 -8.76 -3.07
N ARG A 234 10.35 -7.68 -2.57
CA ARG A 234 11.51 -7.76 -1.68
C ARG A 234 11.05 -8.02 -0.25
N MET A 235 11.19 -9.26 0.18
CA MET A 235 10.93 -9.67 1.57
C MET A 235 12.18 -9.45 2.42
N TYR A 236 12.12 -8.55 3.40
CA TYR A 236 13.20 -8.29 4.33
C TYR A 236 13.02 -9.07 5.64
N HIS A 237 14.11 -9.25 6.40
CA HIS A 237 14.06 -10.03 7.64
C HIS A 237 13.18 -9.35 8.72
N PRO A 238 12.22 -10.04 9.35
CA PRO A 238 11.26 -9.42 10.28
C PRO A 238 11.88 -8.70 11.48
N TYR A 239 13.06 -9.17 11.92
CA TYR A 239 13.83 -8.51 12.98
C TYR A 239 14.12 -7.03 12.67
N PHE A 240 14.30 -6.65 11.40
CA PHE A 240 14.48 -5.24 11.03
C PHE A 240 13.26 -4.39 11.42
N LEU A 241 12.04 -4.83 11.11
CA LEU A 241 10.81 -4.10 11.45
C LEU A 241 10.62 -4.00 12.97
N LYS A 242 10.93 -5.07 13.71
CA LYS A 242 10.93 -5.03 15.18
C LYS A 242 11.84 -3.93 15.72
N ARG A 243 13.08 -3.84 15.20
CA ARG A 243 14.04 -2.81 15.61
C ARG A 243 13.63 -1.41 15.17
N VAL A 244 13.01 -1.26 13.99
CA VAL A 244 12.42 0.01 13.55
C VAL A 244 11.34 0.49 14.53
N ARG A 245 10.44 -0.39 14.99
CA ARG A 245 9.43 -0.04 16.01
C ARG A 245 10.09 0.45 17.30
N GLU A 246 11.07 -0.29 17.80
CA GLU A 246 11.78 0.05 19.04
C GLU A 246 12.48 1.43 18.94
N LEU A 247 13.14 1.72 17.81
CA LEU A 247 13.73 3.02 17.51
C LEU A 247 12.66 4.13 17.41
N CYS A 248 11.52 3.86 16.77
CA CYS A 248 10.43 4.84 16.68
C CYS A 248 9.90 5.21 18.07
N CYS A 249 9.73 4.22 18.96
CA CYS A 249 9.35 4.42 20.35
C CYS A 249 10.40 5.26 21.12
N GLU A 250 11.68 4.91 21.01
CA GLU A 250 12.78 5.61 21.69
C GLU A 250 12.87 7.09 21.30
N PHE A 251 12.73 7.40 20.02
CA PHE A 251 12.95 8.75 19.48
C PHE A 251 11.67 9.59 19.32
N ASN A 252 10.53 9.11 19.85
CA ASN A 252 9.22 9.75 19.72
C ASN A 252 8.90 10.06 18.24
N ILE A 253 8.90 9.02 17.42
CA ILE A 253 8.57 9.05 15.99
C ILE A 253 7.40 8.08 15.79
N LEU A 254 6.39 8.48 15.02
CA LEU A 254 5.27 7.59 14.70
C LEU A 254 5.67 6.57 13.63
N LEU A 255 5.23 5.33 13.77
CA LEU A 255 5.44 4.29 12.77
C LEU A 255 4.15 4.09 11.96
N ILE A 256 4.25 4.24 10.64
CA ILE A 256 3.17 4.03 9.67
C ILE A 256 3.52 2.78 8.87
N LEU A 257 2.74 1.72 9.08
CA LEU A 257 2.89 0.45 8.38
C LEU A 257 1.91 0.36 7.23
N ASP A 258 2.46 0.31 6.02
CA ASP A 258 1.70 0.16 4.79
C ASP A 258 1.39 -1.32 4.54
N GLU A 259 0.16 -1.69 4.88
CA GLU A 259 -0.41 -3.03 4.71
C GLU A 259 -1.21 -3.18 3.40
N VAL A 260 -1.18 -2.20 2.48
CA VAL A 260 -2.04 -2.16 1.28
C VAL A 260 -1.91 -3.42 0.42
N ALA A 261 -0.68 -3.88 0.21
CA ALA A 261 -0.40 -5.08 -0.60
C ALA A 261 -0.40 -6.38 0.23
N VAL A 262 0.04 -6.29 1.48
CA VAL A 262 0.47 -7.43 2.31
C VAL A 262 -0.55 -7.84 3.37
N GLY A 263 -1.51 -6.98 3.66
CA GLY A 263 -2.56 -7.23 4.63
C GLY A 263 -3.60 -8.23 4.15
N LEU A 264 -4.48 -8.61 5.08
CA LEU A 264 -5.60 -9.53 4.89
C LEU A 264 -5.18 -10.90 4.34
N GLY A 265 -4.09 -11.47 4.85
CA GLY A 265 -3.71 -12.85 4.56
C GLY A 265 -2.68 -13.04 3.43
N ARG A 266 -2.21 -11.97 2.76
CA ARG A 266 -1.35 -12.12 1.57
C ARG A 266 -0.03 -12.84 1.87
N THR A 267 0.54 -12.60 3.05
CA THR A 267 1.85 -13.13 3.45
C THR A 267 1.76 -14.44 4.24
N GLY A 268 0.55 -15.00 4.40
CA GLY A 268 0.28 -16.16 5.27
C GLY A 268 -0.08 -15.79 6.71
N MET A 269 0.28 -14.58 7.16
CA MET A 269 -0.25 -13.94 8.36
C MET A 269 -1.42 -13.02 7.99
N LEU A 270 -2.27 -12.64 8.96
CA LEU A 270 -3.40 -11.77 8.66
C LEU A 270 -2.90 -10.38 8.27
N PHE A 271 -1.87 -9.88 8.94
CA PHE A 271 -1.14 -8.67 8.57
C PHE A 271 0.36 -8.94 8.47
N GLY A 272 1.06 -8.21 7.61
CA GLY A 272 2.49 -8.37 7.38
C GLY A 272 3.32 -8.09 8.63
N PHE A 273 2.93 -7.11 9.44
CA PHE A 273 3.65 -6.75 10.66
C PHE A 273 3.70 -7.88 11.71
N GLU A 274 2.76 -8.82 11.67
CA GLU A 274 2.68 -9.94 12.63
C GLU A 274 3.92 -10.84 12.56
N HIS A 275 4.60 -10.91 11.40
CA HIS A 275 5.86 -11.65 11.26
C HIS A 275 6.99 -11.07 12.13
N ALA A 276 6.93 -9.79 12.51
CA ALA A 276 7.92 -9.15 13.36
C ALA A 276 7.60 -9.28 14.87
N GLY A 277 6.49 -9.93 15.23
CA GLY A 277 6.03 -10.04 16.62
C GLY A 277 5.67 -8.68 17.23
N THR A 278 5.32 -7.72 16.37
CA THR A 278 4.93 -6.35 16.74
C THR A 278 3.44 -6.17 16.60
#